data_AF-A0A0D2MRD6-F1
#
_entry.id   AF-A0A0D2MRD6-F1
#
_cell.length_a   1.000
_cell.length_b   1.000
_cell.length_c   1.000
_cell.angle_alpha   90.00
_cell.angle_beta   90.00
_cell.angle_gamma   90.00
#
_symmetry.space_group_name_H-M   'P 1'
#
loop_
_entity.id
_entity.type
_entity.pdbx_description
1 polymer ?
#
loop_
_entity_poly.entity_id
_entity_poly.type
_entity_poly.pdbx_seq_one_letter_code
_entity_poly.pdbx_strand_id
1 'polypeptide(L)' 'LSTSGIGNSLVDVDLYDSGASRHMSGYRHRFINFINIAPKPIAAADKRSFNAIGQGDMYVDVPMGE' A
#
# COMPACT_ATOMS: atom_id res chain seq x y z
N LEU A 1 7.29 -29.04 25.66
CA LEU A 1 7.02 -27.59 25.68
C LEU A 1 8.06 -26.88 24.81
N SER A 2 7.70 -26.58 23.56
CA SER A 2 8.20 -25.41 22.81
C SER A 2 7.46 -25.38 21.46
N THR A 3 6.35 -24.66 21.45
CA THR A 3 5.66 -24.22 20.23
C THR A 3 6.09 -22.79 19.97
N SER A 4 7.00 -22.59 19.02
CA SER A 4 7.24 -21.27 18.43
C SER A 4 6.99 -21.40 16.94
N GLY A 5 5.71 -21.32 16.61
CA GLY A 5 5.17 -21.49 15.28
C GLY A 5 5.54 -20.35 14.34
N ILE A 6 5.59 -20.75 13.07
CA ILE A 6 5.51 -19.95 11.84
C ILE A 6 4.83 -18.59 12.06
N GLY A 7 5.50 -17.48 11.70
CA GLY A 7 4.78 -16.21 11.55
C GLY A 7 5.62 -14.93 11.55
N ASN A 8 6.51 -14.74 10.56
CA ASN A 8 6.74 -13.38 10.04
C ASN A 8 7.28 -13.35 8.60
N SER A 9 6.72 -14.18 7.72
CA SER A 9 6.82 -13.95 6.26
C SER A 9 5.50 -13.34 5.82
N LEU A 10 5.22 -12.11 6.28
CA LEU A 10 3.96 -11.41 6.02
C LEU A 10 4.25 -10.14 5.23
N VAL A 11 4.42 -10.34 3.91
CA VAL A 11 4.23 -9.36 2.82
C VAL A 11 4.90 -7.99 3.00
N ASP A 12 6.09 -7.88 2.39
CA ASP A 12 6.93 -6.68 2.23
C ASP A 12 6.13 -5.51 1.63
N VAL A 13 5.49 -4.70 2.48
CA VAL A 13 4.91 -3.42 2.06
C VAL A 13 5.89 -2.34 2.42
N ASP A 14 6.58 -1.84 1.40
CA ASP A 14 7.38 -0.62 1.52
C ASP A 14 6.45 0.57 1.71
N LEU A 15 6.52 1.19 2.90
CA LEU A 15 5.83 2.45 3.19
C LEU A 15 6.84 3.60 3.13
N TYR A 16 6.62 4.51 2.20
CA TYR A 16 7.40 5.74 2.08
C TYR A 16 6.57 6.93 2.56
N ASP A 17 7.10 7.66 3.55
CA ASP A 17 6.51 8.94 3.94
C ASP A 17 6.80 9.99 2.85
N SER A 18 5.75 10.36 2.12
CA SER A 18 5.78 11.38 1.08
C SER A 18 5.08 12.66 1.51
N GLY A 19 4.69 12.80 2.79
CA GLY A 19 3.86 13.89 3.29
C GLY A 19 2.46 13.95 2.67
N ALA A 20 1.96 12.82 2.13
CA ALA A 20 0.69 12.76 1.43
C ALA A 20 -0.44 12.26 2.34
N SER A 21 -1.64 12.84 2.23
CA SER A 21 -2.82 12.34 2.98
C SER A 21 -3.36 11.03 2.42
N ARG A 22 -2.94 10.62 1.22
CA ARG A 22 -3.32 9.36 0.57
C ARG A 22 -2.11 8.81 -0.19
N HIS A 23 -1.77 7.56 0.08
CA HIS A 23 -0.65 6.86 -0.55
C HIS A 23 -1.12 5.95 -1.69
N MET A 24 -0.23 5.70 -2.64
CA MET A 24 -0.45 4.75 -3.72
C MET A 24 0.13 3.39 -3.31
N SER A 25 -0.61 2.32 -3.57
CA SER A 25 -0.16 0.96 -3.27
C SER A 25 -0.40 0.06 -4.48
N GLY A 26 0.64 -0.66 -4.89
CA GLY A 26 0.55 -1.72 -5.90
C GLY A 26 -0.13 -2.99 -5.37
N TYR A 27 -0.31 -3.10 -4.05
CA TYR A 27 -0.85 -4.27 -3.38
C TYR A 27 -2.38 -4.29 -3.40
N ARG A 28 -2.98 -4.35 -4.59
CA ARG A 28 -4.44 -4.30 -4.79
C ARG A 28 -5.22 -5.27 -3.88
N HIS A 29 -4.69 -6.47 -3.67
CA HIS A 29 -5.31 -7.53 -2.88
C HIS A 29 -5.38 -7.23 -1.37
N ARG A 30 -4.65 -6.23 -0.87
CA ARG A 30 -4.64 -5.81 0.55
C ARG A 30 -5.67 -4.73 0.88
N PHE A 31 -6.35 -4.17 -0.11
CA PHE A 31 -7.42 -3.19 0.14
C PHE A 31 -8.67 -3.90 0.68
N ILE A 32 -9.15 -3.47 1.85
CA ILE A 32 -10.25 -4.15 2.57
C ILE A 32 -11.64 -3.81 2.01
N ASN A 33 -11.76 -2.65 1.36
CA ASN A 33 -13.00 -2.11 0.79
C ASN A 33 -12.73 -1.53 -0.59
N PHE A 34 -11.93 -2.24 -1.38
CA PHE A 34 -11.56 -1.82 -2.72
C PHE A 34 -12.80 -1.53 -3.58
N ILE A 35 -12.84 -0.35 -4.18
CA ILE A 35 -13.80 0.01 -5.23
C ILE A 35 -13.07 0.46 -6.49
N ASN A 36 -13.62 0.12 -7.64
CA ASN A 36 -13.17 0.71 -8.90
C ASN A 36 -13.59 2.19 -8.93
N ILE A 37 -12.75 3.02 -9.53
CA ILE A 37 -13.04 4.43 -9.80
C ILE A 37 -12.82 4.74 -11.28
N ALA A 38 -13.35 5.87 -11.75
CA ALA A 38 -12.95 6.40 -13.05
C ALA A 38 -11.41 6.60 -13.05
N PRO A 39 -10.69 6.22 -14.13
CA PRO A 39 -9.25 6.38 -14.20
C PRO A 39 -8.81 7.80 -13.87
N LYS A 40 -7.94 7.94 -12.86
CA LYS A 40 -7.35 9.23 -12.47
C LYS A 40 -5.88 9.26 -12.88
N PRO A 41 -5.47 10.12 -13.82
CA PRO A 41 -4.08 10.21 -14.22
C PRO A 41 -3.22 10.81 -13.11
N ILE A 42 -2.07 10.19 -12.88
CA ILE A 42 -1.04 10.59 -11.93
C ILE A 42 0.23 10.85 -12.74
N ALA A 43 0.78 12.04 -12.60
CA ALA A 43 2.06 12.40 -13.22
C ALA A 43 3.20 11.96 -12.30
N ALA A 44 4.14 11.20 -12.86
CA ALA A 44 5.40 10.86 -12.22
C ALA A 44 6.46 11.92 -12.52
N ALA A 45 7.48 12.00 -11.67
CA ALA A 45 8.57 12.97 -11.82
C ALA A 45 9.38 12.77 -13.12
N ASP A 46 9.40 11.55 -13.67
CA ASP A 46 10.06 11.20 -14.93
C ASP A 46 9.25 11.57 -16.19
N LYS A 47 8.21 12.40 -16.03
CA LYS A 47 7.26 12.82 -17.08
C LYS A 47 6.39 11.69 -17.63
N ARG A 48 6.41 10.51 -17.04
CA ARG A 48 5.44 9.46 -17.35
C ARG A 48 4.14 9.71 -16.59
N SER A 49 3.07 9.09 -17.05
CA SER A 49 1.80 9.06 -16.33
C SER A 49 1.29 7.65 -16.18
N PHE A 50 0.60 7.40 -15.08
CA PHE A 50 -0.14 6.17 -14.84
C PHE A 50 -1.50 6.49 -14.25
N ASN A 51 -2.44 5.55 -14.34
CA ASN A 51 -3.81 5.78 -13.89
C ASN A 51 -4.09 5.03 -12.59
N ALA A 52 -4.61 5.73 -11.58
CA ALA A 52 -5.29 5.08 -10.47
C ALA A 52 -6.68 4.62 -10.94
N ILE A 53 -6.93 3.31 -10.84
CA ILE A 53 -8.19 2.66 -11.27
C ILE A 53 -9.04 2.19 -10.10
N GLY A 54 -8.55 2.32 -8.88
CA GLY A 54 -9.27 1.95 -7.68
C GLY A 54 -8.79 2.68 -6.44
N GLN A 55 -9.60 2.60 -5.39
CA GLN A 55 -9.29 3.14 -4.07
C GLN A 55 -9.86 2.23 -2.99
N GLY A 56 -9.30 2.34 -1.80
CA GLY A 56 -9.79 1.70 -0.58
C GLY A 56 -8.84 2.00 0.58
N ASP A 57 -9.11 1.34 1.69
CA ASP A 57 -8.32 1.38 2.91
C ASP A 57 -7.43 0.13 3.01
N MET A 58 -6.29 0.27 3.68
CA MET A 58 -5.32 -0.79 3.90
C MET A 58 -4.77 -0.70 5.33
N TYR A 59 -4.67 -1.82 6.02
CA TYR A 59 -3.90 -1.92 7.25
C TYR A 59 -2.40 -1.99 6.90
N VAL A 60 -1.63 -1.09 7.50
CA VAL A 60 -0.17 -1.04 7.36
C VAL A 60 0.43 -1.01 8.75
N ASP A 61 1.34 -1.94 9.02
CA ASP A 61 2.10 -1.97 10.26
C ASP A 61 3.26 -0.99 10.13
N VAL A 62 3.25 0.07 10.93
CA VAL A 62 4.35 1.04 10.98
C VAL A 62 5.26 0.63 12.13
N PRO A 63 6.53 0.29 11.88
CA PRO A 63 7.46 0.01 12.96
C PRO A 63 7.60 1.26 13.84
N MET A 64 7.59 1.07 15.15
CA MET A 64 7.96 2.12 16.08
C MET A 64 9.41 2.50 15.75
N GLY A 65 9.65 3.75 15.33
CA GLY A 65 11.00 4.20 14.96
C GLY A 65 12.00 4.03 16.11
N GLU A 66 13.29 3.87 15.76
CA GLU A 66 14.39 4.16 16.69
C GLU A 66 14.65 5.67 16.77
#